data_AF-A0A946MLP4-F1
#
_entry.id   AF-A0A946MLP4-F1
#
_cell.length_a   1.000
_cell.length_b   1.000
_cell.length_c   1.000
_cell.angle_alpha   90.00
_cell.angle_beta   90.00
_cell.angle_gamma   90.00
#
_symmetry.space_group_name_H-M   'P 1'
#
loop_
_entity.id
_entity.type
_entity.pdbx_description
1 polymer ?
#
loop_
_entity_poly.entity_id
_entity_poly.type
_entity_poly.pdbx_seq_one_letter_code
_entity_poly.pdbx_strand_id
1 'polypeptide(L)' 'MRDENYFYSIDHQRTTSIKIKRSIFICTLEYVTTIEQAKKFITRISKENKTATHNCWAYIIG' A
#
# COMPACT_ATOMS: atom_id res chain seq x y z
N MET A 1 -29.23 5.35 6.96
CA MET A 1 -29.34 4.48 5.78
C MET A 1 -27.91 4.26 5.29
N ARG A 2 -27.38 3.03 5.34
CA ARG A 2 -26.08 2.73 4.73
C ARG A 2 -26.42 2.30 3.30
N ASP A 3 -26.02 3.08 2.31
CA ASP A 3 -26.20 2.70 0.91
C ASP A 3 -25.47 1.36 0.68
N GLU A 4 -26.20 0.37 0.15
CA GLU A 4 -25.70 -1.00 -0.07
C GLU A 4 -24.63 -1.09 -1.19
N ASN A 5 -24.18 0.05 -1.74
CA ASN A 5 -23.24 0.14 -2.86
C ASN A 5 -22.05 1.10 -2.61
N TYR A 6 -21.72 1.44 -1.37
CA TYR A 6 -20.59 2.32 -1.06
C TYR A 6 -19.39 1.54 -0.51
N PHE A 7 -18.24 1.63 -1.20
CA PHE A 7 -16.98 1.08 -0.71
C PHE A 7 -16.15 2.18 -0.06
N TYR A 8 -15.59 1.88 1.11
CA TYR A 8 -14.60 2.75 1.72
C TYR A 8 -13.24 2.46 1.11
N SER A 9 -12.55 3.52 0.71
CA SER A 9 -11.16 3.45 0.31
C SER A 9 -10.35 4.51 1.04
N ILE A 10 -9.05 4.54 0.79
CA ILE A 10 -8.17 5.52 1.40
C ILE A 10 -8.30 6.86 0.68
N ASP A 11 -8.25 7.94 1.45
CA ASP A 11 -8.40 9.31 0.93
C ASP A 11 -7.12 9.82 0.24
N HIS A 12 -5.95 9.50 0.81
CA HIS A 12 -4.65 9.83 0.22
C HIS A 12 -3.55 8.92 0.77
N GLN A 13 -2.36 8.99 0.17
CA GLN A 13 -1.23 8.17 0.55
C GLN A 13 -0.96 8.21 2.05
N ARG A 14 -0.69 7.04 2.62
CA ARG A 14 -0.31 6.88 4.02
C ARG A 14 0.93 6.01 4.12
N THR A 15 1.85 6.42 4.97
CA THR A 15 2.98 5.59 5.36
C THR A 15 2.99 5.45 6.86
N THR A 16 3.11 4.22 7.35
CA THR A 16 3.29 3.92 8.77
C THR A 16 4.41 2.91 8.94
N SER A 17 5.04 2.93 10.10
CA SER A 17 6.07 1.97 10.45
C SER A 17 5.87 1.43 11.85
N ILE A 18 6.12 0.14 12.02
CA ILE A 18 6.14 -0.51 13.32
C ILE A 18 7.47 -1.24 13.51
N LYS A 19 7.96 -1.26 14.74
CA LYS A 19 9.16 -2.01 15.11
C LYS A 19 8.76 -3.23 15.92
N ILE A 20 9.12 -4.41 15.44
CA ILE A 20 8.91 -5.69 16.14
C ILE A 20 10.27 -6.31 16.37
N LYS A 21 10.70 -6.38 17.64
CA LYS A 21 12.05 -6.78 18.03
C LYS A 21 13.12 -5.93 17.31
N ARG A 22 13.96 -6.54 16.48
CA ARG A 22 15.02 -5.88 15.69
C ARG A 22 14.59 -5.56 14.25
N SER A 23 13.38 -5.93 13.85
CA SER A 23 12.87 -5.71 12.50
C SER A 23 11.97 -4.47 12.44
N ILE A 24 12.12 -3.70 11.37
CA ILE A 24 11.27 -2.54 11.06
C ILE A 24 10.38 -2.94 9.89
N PHE A 25 9.06 -2.77 10.08
CA PHE A 25 8.07 -3.00 9.05
C PHE A 25 7.51 -1.66 8.62
N ILE A 26 7.58 -1.36 7.33
CA ILE A 26 7.07 -0.12 6.74
C ILE A 26 5.92 -0.51 5.82
N CYS A 27 4.77 0.12 6.02
CA CYS A 27 3.59 -0.07 5.18
C CYS A 27 3.25 1.26 4.52
N THR A 28 3.23 1.26 3.18
CA THR A 28 2.75 2.39 2.37
C THR A 28 1.47 1.97 1.65
N LEU A 29 0.41 2.75 1.82
CA LEU A 29 -0.90 2.56 1.21
C LEU A 29 -1.19 3.74 0.28
N GLU A 30 -1.73 3.46 -0.91
CA GLU A 30 -2.10 4.44 -1.92
C GLU A 30 -3.43 4.05 -2.60
N TYR A 31 -4.26 5.05 -2.95
CA TYR A 31 -5.48 4.81 -3.70
C TYR A 31 -5.14 4.64 -5.18
N VAL A 32 -5.67 3.58 -5.79
CA VAL A 32 -5.43 3.26 -7.21
C VAL A 32 -6.73 2.86 -7.88
N THR A 33 -6.93 3.33 -9.11
CA THR A 33 -8.12 3.01 -9.92
C THR A 33 -7.83 2.00 -11.02
N THR A 34 -6.55 1.73 -11.32
CA THR A 34 -6.15 0.81 -12.38
C THR A 34 -5.01 -0.11 -11.96
N ILE A 35 -4.92 -1.27 -12.61
CA ILE A 35 -3.81 -2.23 -12.42
C ILE A 35 -2.47 -1.57 -12.75
N GLU A 36 -2.43 -0.68 -13.75
CA GLU A 36 -1.21 0.02 -14.12
C GLU A 36 -0.74 0.96 -13.01
N GLN A 37 -1.64 1.71 -12.38
CA GLN A 37 -1.32 2.55 -11.22
C GLN A 37 -0.81 1.70 -10.05
N ALA A 38 -1.47 0.57 -9.76
CA ALA A 38 -1.01 -0.38 -8.74
C ALA A 38 0.43 -0.86 -9.01
N LYS A 39 0.72 -1.29 -10.24
CA LYS A 39 2.07 -1.76 -10.63
C LYS A 39 3.12 -0.66 -10.55
N LYS A 40 2.79 0.56 -10.99
CA LYS A 40 3.68 1.73 -10.89
C LYS A 40 3.99 2.05 -9.43
N PHE A 41 2.97 2.04 -8.57
CA PHE A 41 3.10 2.26 -7.14
C PHE A 41 4.01 1.22 -6.48
N ILE A 42 3.74 -0.08 -6.68
CA ILE A 42 4.55 -1.18 -6.14
C ILE A 42 6.01 -1.06 -6.57
N THR A 43 6.25 -0.74 -7.86
CA THR A 43 7.61 -0.55 -8.39
C THR A 43 8.32 0.62 -7.73
N ARG A 44 7.63 1.74 -7.52
CA ARG A 44 8.18 2.92 -6.84
C ARG A 44 8.54 2.61 -5.39
N ILE A 45 7.62 2.05 -4.61
CA ILE A 45 7.86 1.72 -3.20
C ILE A 45 8.97 0.68 -3.01
N SER A 46 9.04 -0.32 -3.90
CA SER A 46 10.11 -1.33 -3.86
C SER A 46 11.49 -0.71 -4.15
N LYS A 47 11.57 0.30 -5.01
CA LYS A 47 12.81 1.06 -5.28
C LYS A 47 13.21 1.94 -4.10
N GLU A 48 12.25 2.63 -3.48
CA GLU A 48 12.47 3.42 -2.27
C GLU A 48 13.00 2.55 -1.12
N ASN A 49 12.51 1.31 -1.00
CA ASN A 49 12.89 0.34 0.03
C ASN A 49 13.83 -0.77 -0.49
N LYS A 50 14.73 -0.45 -1.42
CA LYS A 50 15.62 -1.43 -2.08
C LYS A 50 16.49 -2.26 -1.13
N THR A 51 16.75 -1.76 0.09
CA THR A 51 17.58 -2.43 1.10
C THR A 51 16.75 -3.23 2.11
N ALA A 52 15.42 -3.25 1.97
CA ALA A 52 14.58 -4.08 2.82
C ALA A 52 14.81 -5.57 2.54
N THR A 53 14.79 -6.39 3.60
CA THR A 53 14.94 -7.85 3.47
C THR A 53 13.83 -8.48 2.63
N HIS A 54 12.62 -7.91 2.71
CA HIS A 54 11.46 -8.33 1.93
C HIS A 54 10.68 -7.10 1.46
N ASN A 55 10.21 -7.14 0.21
CA ASN A 55 9.28 -6.16 -0.36
C ASN A 55 7.97 -6.88 -0.69
N CYS A 56 7.09 -7.02 0.30
CA CYS A 56 5.78 -7.64 0.14
C CYS A 56 4.75 -6.59 -0.29
N TRP A 57 3.81 -6.98 -1.15
CA TRP A 57 2.77 -6.11 -1.66
C TRP A 57 1.45 -6.87 -1.83
N ALA A 58 0.36 -6.13 -1.76
CA ALA A 58 -0.99 -6.60 -2.06
C ALA A 58 -1.80 -5.42 -2.60
N TYR A 59 -2.77 -5.69 -3.48
CA TYR A 59 -3.70 -4.69 -3.97
C TYR A 59 -5.05 -5.35 -4.28
N ILE A 60 -6.12 -4.56 -4.21
CA ILE A 60 -7.47 -4.93 -4.60
C ILE A 60 -7.96 -3.84 -5.55
N ILE A 61 -8.56 -4.26 -6.66
CA ILE A 61 -9.21 -3.39 -7.64
C ILE A 61 -10.57 -4.03 -7.90
N GLY A 62 -11.65 -3.32 -7.61
CA GLY A 62 -13.02 -3.79 -7.67
C GLY A 62 -13.99 -2.66 -7.36
#